data_AF-A0A011QE86-F1
#
_entry.id   AF-A0A011QE86-F1
#
_cell.length_a   1.000
_cell.length_b   1.000
_cell.length_c   1.000
_cell.angle_alpha   90.00
_cell.angle_beta   90.00
_cell.angle_gamma   90.00
#
_symmetry.space_group_name_H-M   'P 1'
#
loop_
_entity.id
_entity.type
_entity.pdbx_description
1 polymer ?
#
loop_
_entity_poly.entity_id
_entity_poly.type
_entity_poly.pdbx_seq_one_letter_code
_entity_poly.pdbx_strand_id
1 'polypeptide(L)'
;MTVHPKTMADLMELVHVIGAEVDDATRLLRLHSLSEYFLERILLHRLPNGAVLAEDERFGYYHKVQLAIAFGALKASTIGALRKLAKIRNRCAHERKPVVNIQEIVEIGQIIGPLFTKGMNDFEGDNREFRALAWALFTELSNQTTALEIAAERLQVE
;
A
#
# COMPACT_ATOMS: atom_id res chain seq x y z
N MET A 1 16.82 9.07 -1.04
CA MET A 1 15.64 8.73 -0.20
C MET A 1 16.08 7.64 0.77
N THR A 2 16.16 7.95 2.06
CA THR A 2 16.54 7.01 3.12
C THR A 2 15.28 6.59 3.85
N VAL A 3 14.84 5.35 3.63
CA VAL A 3 13.78 4.71 4.41
C VAL A 3 14.36 4.38 5.79
N HIS A 4 13.59 4.60 6.86
CA HIS A 4 14.05 4.31 8.23
C HIS A 4 14.46 2.82 8.36
N PRO A 5 15.54 2.47 9.08
CA PRO A 5 16.07 1.09 9.07
C PRO A 5 15.05 0.03 9.50
N LYS A 6 14.22 0.35 10.51
CA LYS A 6 13.13 -0.52 10.99
C LYS A 6 12.06 -0.74 9.91
N THR A 7 11.70 0.29 9.16
CA THR A 7 10.70 0.18 8.09
C THR A 7 11.21 -0.59 6.86
N MET A 8 12.53 -0.66 6.64
CA MET A 8 13.10 -1.47 5.56
C MET A 8 13.07 -2.97 5.89
N ALA A 9 13.31 -3.37 7.14
CA ALA A 9 13.19 -4.77 7.56
C ALA A 9 11.73 -5.25 7.45
N ASP A 10 10.81 -4.47 8.00
CA ASP A 10 9.36 -4.73 7.90
C ASP A 10 8.90 -4.80 6.44
N LEU A 11 9.43 -3.92 5.57
CA LEU A 11 9.18 -3.95 4.13
C LEU A 11 9.60 -5.26 3.47
N MET A 12 10.82 -5.70 3.73
CA MET A 12 11.36 -6.92 3.11
C MET A 12 10.62 -8.16 3.60
N GLU A 13 10.23 -8.19 4.88
CA GLU A 13 9.37 -9.24 5.42
C GLU A 13 8.01 -9.24 4.72
N LEU A 14 7.34 -8.09 4.59
CA LEU A 14 6.03 -7.99 3.93
C LEU A 14 6.09 -8.37 2.44
N VAL A 15 7.12 -7.93 1.73
CA VAL A 15 7.35 -8.32 0.32
C VAL A 15 7.58 -9.83 0.20
N HIS A 16 8.35 -10.41 1.13
CA HIS A 16 8.57 -11.84 1.18
C HIS A 16 7.27 -12.60 1.44
N VAL A 17 6.48 -12.18 2.44
CA VAL A 17 5.18 -12.78 2.76
C VAL A 17 4.25 -12.73 1.56
N ILE A 18 4.12 -11.59 0.88
CA ILE A 18 3.32 -11.46 -0.35
C ILE A 18 3.85 -12.39 -1.45
N GLY A 19 5.16 -12.50 -1.62
CA GLY A 19 5.77 -13.41 -2.60
C GLY A 19 5.58 -14.89 -2.26
N ALA A 20 5.45 -15.25 -0.99
CA ALA A 20 5.35 -16.64 -0.54
C ALA A 20 3.94 -17.25 -0.64
N GLU A 21 2.90 -16.42 -0.76
CA GLU A 21 1.52 -16.89 -0.95
C GLU A 21 1.42 -17.76 -2.21
N VAL A 22 0.49 -18.71 -2.24
CA VAL A 22 0.40 -19.70 -3.34
C VAL A 22 -0.32 -19.12 -4.55
N ASP A 23 -1.45 -18.44 -4.33
CA ASP A 23 -2.32 -17.94 -5.39
C ASP A 23 -2.36 -16.40 -5.49
N ASP A 24 -2.63 -15.89 -6.69
CA ASP A 24 -2.57 -14.46 -6.97
C ASP A 24 -3.69 -13.66 -6.31
N ALA A 25 -4.84 -14.27 -6.01
CA ALA A 25 -5.93 -13.58 -5.32
C ALA A 25 -5.54 -13.28 -3.86
N THR A 26 -4.87 -14.23 -3.21
CA THR A 26 -4.31 -14.02 -1.87
C THR A 26 -3.20 -12.99 -1.89
N ARG A 27 -2.29 -13.00 -2.88
CA ARG A 27 -1.26 -11.95 -3.06
C ARG A 27 -1.88 -10.56 -3.20
N LEU A 28 -2.91 -10.44 -4.03
CA LEU A 28 -3.66 -9.20 -4.23
C LEU A 28 -4.32 -8.72 -2.93
N LEU A 29 -4.91 -9.64 -2.17
CA LEU A 29 -5.54 -9.31 -0.88
C LEU A 29 -4.50 -8.81 0.13
N ARG A 30 -3.34 -9.48 0.24
CA ARG A 30 -2.24 -9.03 1.10
C ARG A 30 -1.73 -7.64 0.71
N LEU A 31 -1.58 -7.39 -0.59
CA LEU A 31 -1.19 -6.07 -1.10
C LEU A 31 -2.24 -5.00 -0.75
N HIS A 32 -3.53 -5.34 -0.85
CA HIS A 32 -4.62 -4.46 -0.44
C HIS A 32 -4.53 -4.13 1.06
N SER A 33 -4.43 -5.15 1.92
CA SER A 33 -4.30 -4.98 3.37
C SER A 33 -3.08 -4.14 3.76
N LEU A 34 -1.94 -4.35 3.09
CA LEU A 34 -0.74 -3.54 3.30
C LEU A 34 -1.01 -2.05 3.01
N SER A 35 -1.66 -1.76 1.89
CA SER A 35 -1.99 -0.38 1.55
C SER A 35 -3.02 0.23 2.51
N GLU A 36 -3.96 -0.58 3.03
CA GLU A 36 -4.95 -0.15 4.02
C GLU A 36 -4.31 0.22 5.35
N TYR A 37 -3.37 -0.60 5.83
CA TYR A 37 -2.59 -0.32 7.03
C TYR A 37 -1.92 1.06 6.97
N PHE A 38 -1.30 1.42 5.83
CA PHE A 38 -0.70 2.75 5.69
C PHE A 38 -1.72 3.89 5.63
N LEU A 39 -2.87 3.67 5.00
CA LEU A 39 -3.95 4.65 4.98
C LEU A 39 -4.47 4.91 6.40
N GLU A 40 -4.68 3.86 7.18
CA GLU A 40 -5.05 3.95 8.59
C GLU A 40 -4.03 4.74 9.39
N ARG A 41 -2.73 4.47 9.18
CA ARG A 41 -1.66 5.25 9.80
C ARG A 41 -1.69 6.73 9.42
N ILE A 42 -2.00 7.08 8.18
CA ILE A 42 -2.22 8.48 7.80
C ILE A 42 -3.36 9.08 8.63
N LEU A 43 -4.46 8.37 8.82
CA LEU A 43 -5.59 8.84 9.64
C LEU A 43 -5.18 9.05 11.10
N LEU A 44 -4.51 8.06 11.70
CA LEU A 44 -4.04 8.11 13.09
C LEU A 44 -3.18 9.33 13.38
N HIS A 45 -2.33 9.74 12.44
CA HIS A 45 -1.44 10.90 12.64
C HIS A 45 -2.04 12.24 12.17
N ARG A 46 -3.06 12.24 11.30
CA ARG A 46 -3.67 13.48 10.78
C ARG A 46 -4.90 13.92 11.55
N LEU A 47 -5.55 13.03 12.29
CA LEU A 47 -6.79 13.30 13.01
C LEU A 47 -6.59 13.11 14.52
N PRO A 48 -7.07 14.04 15.37
CA PRO A 48 -6.97 13.91 16.83
C PRO A 48 -7.57 12.61 17.41
N ASN A 49 -8.61 12.07 16.75
CA ASN A 49 -9.24 10.80 17.10
C ASN A 49 -9.26 9.85 15.89
N GLY A 50 -8.15 9.78 15.14
CA GLY A 50 -8.07 9.01 13.89
C GLY A 50 -8.43 7.54 14.03
N ALA A 51 -8.20 6.94 15.21
CA ALA A 51 -8.51 5.54 15.50
C ALA A 51 -10.00 5.21 15.30
N VAL A 52 -10.89 6.16 15.64
CA VAL A 52 -12.34 6.01 15.47
C VAL A 52 -12.72 5.71 14.03
N LEU A 53 -12.01 6.30 13.05
CA LEU A 53 -12.27 6.05 11.63
C LEU A 53 -11.40 4.92 11.07
N ALA A 54 -10.19 4.72 11.60
CA ALA A 54 -9.30 3.66 11.15
C ALA A 54 -9.89 2.27 11.43
N GLU A 55 -10.50 2.09 12.60
CA GLU A 55 -11.01 0.82 13.11
C GLU A 55 -12.51 0.57 12.81
N ASP A 56 -13.24 1.57 12.27
CA ASP A 56 -14.66 1.39 11.93
C ASP A 56 -14.82 0.59 10.63
N GLU A 57 -15.41 -0.61 10.72
CA GLU A 57 -15.66 -1.49 9.58
C GLU A 57 -16.54 -0.87 8.49
N ARG A 58 -17.40 0.08 8.84
CA ARG A 58 -18.24 0.83 7.88
C ARG A 58 -17.40 1.86 7.12
N PHE A 59 -16.28 2.27 7.69
CA PHE A 59 -15.33 3.19 7.08
C PHE A 59 -14.30 2.43 6.22
N GLY A 60 -14.80 1.79 5.15
CA GLY A 60 -13.95 0.95 4.31
C GLY A 60 -12.87 1.68 3.49
N TYR A 61 -11.98 0.90 2.88
CA TYR A 61 -10.84 1.33 2.07
C TYR A 61 -11.05 2.56 1.17
N TYR A 62 -12.18 2.63 0.44
CA TYR A 62 -12.48 3.75 -0.43
C TYR A 62 -12.51 5.08 0.34
N HIS A 63 -13.17 5.11 1.51
CA HIS A 63 -13.24 6.31 2.34
C HIS A 63 -11.87 6.71 2.89
N LYS A 64 -11.07 5.72 3.31
CA LYS A 64 -9.68 5.93 3.77
C LYS A 64 -8.83 6.57 2.67
N VAL A 65 -8.95 6.10 1.42
CA VAL A 65 -8.29 6.74 0.26
C VAL A 65 -8.78 8.17 0.06
N GLN A 66 -10.08 8.46 0.14
CA GLN A 66 -10.59 9.83 -0.04
C GLN A 66 -10.06 10.79 1.03
N LEU A 67 -9.97 10.37 2.28
CA LEU A 67 -9.38 11.18 3.34
C LEU A 67 -7.89 11.42 3.11
N ALA A 68 -7.12 10.39 2.73
CA ALA A 68 -5.70 10.56 2.43
C ALA A 68 -5.47 11.53 1.26
N ILE A 69 -6.38 11.55 0.27
CA ILE A 69 -6.39 12.56 -0.80
C ILE A 69 -6.70 13.96 -0.23
N ALA A 70 -7.74 14.09 0.60
CA ALA A 70 -8.14 15.36 1.18
C ALA A 70 -7.04 15.99 2.07
N PHE A 71 -6.23 15.18 2.74
CA PHE A 71 -5.06 15.64 3.49
C PHE A 71 -3.87 16.03 2.62
N GLY A 72 -3.94 15.85 1.30
CA GLY A 72 -2.82 16.06 0.39
C GLY A 72 -1.65 15.09 0.66
N ALA A 73 -1.92 13.95 1.28
CA ALA A 73 -0.87 13.02 1.73
C ALA A 73 -0.35 12.14 0.59
N LEU A 74 -1.03 12.07 -0.56
CA LEU A 74 -0.71 11.13 -1.64
C LEU A 74 -0.46 11.84 -2.97
N LYS A 75 0.53 11.37 -3.72
CA LYS A 75 0.74 11.77 -5.12
C LYS A 75 -0.36 11.22 -6.02
N ALA A 76 -0.62 11.90 -7.13
CA ALA A 76 -1.61 11.48 -8.12
C ALA A 76 -1.37 10.04 -8.64
N SER A 77 -0.11 9.65 -8.84
CA SER A 77 0.27 8.29 -9.22
C SER A 77 -0.15 7.25 -8.17
N THR A 78 0.21 7.47 -6.90
CA THR A 78 -0.19 6.59 -5.79
C THR A 78 -1.71 6.46 -5.70
N ILE A 79 -2.44 7.57 -5.84
CA ILE A 79 -3.92 7.57 -5.84
C ILE A 79 -4.46 6.69 -6.98
N GLY A 80 -3.92 6.84 -8.19
CA GLY A 80 -4.31 6.04 -9.35
C GLY A 80 -4.06 4.55 -9.13
N ALA A 81 -2.90 4.20 -8.55
CA ALA A 81 -2.53 2.84 -8.23
C ALA A 81 -3.47 2.21 -7.18
N LEU A 82 -3.76 2.91 -6.08
CA LEU A 82 -4.67 2.42 -5.03
C LEU A 82 -6.10 2.22 -5.55
N ARG A 83 -6.59 3.12 -6.42
CA ARG A 83 -7.91 2.98 -7.06
C ARG A 83 -7.99 1.76 -7.96
N LYS A 84 -6.96 1.50 -8.78
CA LYS A 84 -6.91 0.28 -9.60
C LYS A 84 -6.82 -0.97 -8.73
N LEU A 85 -5.99 -0.97 -7.70
CA LEU A 85 -5.87 -2.08 -6.73
C LEU A 85 -7.23 -2.41 -6.09
N ALA A 86 -7.95 -1.39 -5.60
CA ALA A 86 -9.29 -1.56 -5.02
C ALA A 86 -10.29 -2.13 -6.04
N LYS A 87 -10.24 -1.69 -7.30
CA LYS A 87 -11.12 -2.19 -8.36
C LYS A 87 -10.90 -3.69 -8.62
N ILE A 88 -9.63 -4.12 -8.76
CA ILE A 88 -9.29 -5.53 -8.98
C ILE A 88 -9.72 -6.37 -7.76
N ARG A 89 -9.40 -5.91 -6.54
CA ARG A 89 -9.79 -6.59 -5.30
C ARG A 89 -11.30 -6.79 -5.22
N ASN A 90 -12.08 -5.73 -5.51
CA ASN A 90 -13.54 -5.80 -5.48
C ASN A 90 -14.08 -6.79 -6.50
N ARG A 91 -13.53 -6.81 -7.72
CA ARG A 91 -13.90 -7.81 -8.74
C ARG A 91 -13.63 -9.23 -8.25
N CYS A 92 -12.44 -9.49 -7.72
CA CYS A 92 -12.09 -10.81 -7.17
C CYS A 92 -13.04 -11.23 -6.04
N ALA A 93 -13.43 -10.31 -5.16
CA ALA A 93 -14.34 -10.61 -4.05
C ALA A 93 -15.77 -10.99 -4.50
N HIS A 94 -16.17 -10.62 -5.73
CA HIS A 94 -17.48 -10.95 -6.29
C HIS A 94 -17.47 -12.21 -7.20
N GLU A 95 -16.30 -12.78 -7.47
CA GLU A 95 -16.14 -13.96 -8.32
C GLU A 95 -16.04 -15.23 -7.48
N ARG A 96 -16.71 -16.31 -7.91
CA ARG A 96 -16.61 -17.63 -7.24
C ARG A 96 -15.24 -18.28 -7.37
N LYS A 97 -14.51 -17.96 -8.44
CA LYS A 97 -13.16 -18.44 -8.76
C LYS A 97 -12.37 -17.23 -9.26
N PRO A 98 -11.84 -16.40 -8.36
CA PRO A 98 -11.17 -15.16 -8.75
C PRO A 98 -9.93 -15.48 -9.59
N VAL A 99 -9.81 -14.80 -10.73
CA VAL A 99 -8.60 -14.84 -11.55
C VAL A 99 -8.00 -13.45 -11.58
N VAL A 100 -6.74 -13.34 -11.15
CA VAL A 100 -5.99 -12.09 -11.21
C VAL A 100 -5.16 -12.11 -12.49
N ASN A 101 -5.36 -11.12 -13.36
CA ASN A 101 -4.51 -10.96 -14.53
C ASN A 101 -3.23 -10.21 -14.13
N ILE A 102 -2.08 -10.85 -14.29
CA ILE A 102 -0.77 -10.24 -14.01
C ILE A 102 -0.56 -8.94 -14.78
N GLN A 103 -1.11 -8.80 -15.99
CA GLN A 103 -1.03 -7.54 -16.73
C GLN A 103 -1.68 -6.37 -15.99
N GLU A 104 -2.75 -6.60 -15.23
CA GLU A 104 -3.37 -5.56 -14.41
C GLU A 104 -2.49 -5.15 -13.22
N ILE A 105 -1.70 -6.09 -12.67
CA ILE A 105 -0.69 -5.80 -11.64
C ILE A 105 0.43 -4.93 -12.23
N VAL A 106 0.91 -5.28 -13.42
CA VAL A 106 1.91 -4.48 -14.16
C VAL A 106 1.37 -3.09 -14.46
N GLU A 107 0.12 -2.97 -14.88
CA GLU A 107 -0.51 -1.66 -15.13
C GLU A 107 -0.62 -0.79 -13.88
N ILE A 108 -0.86 -1.37 -12.70
CA ILE A 108 -0.80 -0.62 -11.43
C ILE A 108 0.63 -0.13 -11.22
N GLY A 109 1.61 -1.03 -11.35
CA GLY A 109 3.02 -0.71 -11.18
C GLY A 109 3.50 0.41 -12.10
N GLN A 110 3.10 0.39 -13.36
CA GLN A 110 3.43 1.41 -14.36
C GLN A 110 2.93 2.81 -13.98
N ILE A 111 1.80 2.92 -13.26
CA ILE A 111 1.31 4.21 -12.75
C ILE A 111 2.27 4.78 -11.69
N ILE A 112 2.85 3.92 -10.84
CA ILE A 112 3.85 4.32 -9.84
C ILE A 112 5.18 4.66 -10.53
N GLY A 113 5.46 4.01 -11.67
CA GLY A 113 6.53 4.39 -12.59
C GLY A 113 7.90 3.94 -12.10
N PRO A 114 8.88 4.86 -11.87
CA PRO A 114 10.29 4.49 -11.67
C PRO A 114 10.54 3.51 -10.51
N LEU A 115 9.77 3.61 -9.42
CA LEU A 115 9.91 2.69 -8.29
C LEU A 115 9.51 1.26 -8.69
N PHE A 116 8.42 1.10 -9.43
CA PHE A 116 8.02 -0.22 -9.90
C PHE A 116 9.06 -0.80 -10.87
N THR A 117 9.55 -0.01 -11.82
CA THR A 117 10.62 -0.45 -12.73
C THR A 117 11.87 -0.87 -11.98
N LYS A 118 12.25 -0.13 -10.93
CA LYS A 118 13.37 -0.53 -10.06
C LYS A 118 13.09 -1.86 -9.36
N GLY A 119 11.93 -2.01 -8.73
CA GLY A 119 11.54 -3.28 -8.10
C GLY A 119 11.56 -4.45 -9.09
N MET A 120 11.09 -4.25 -10.33
CA MET A 120 11.11 -5.28 -11.37
C MET A 120 12.53 -5.72 -11.76
N ASN A 121 13.53 -4.85 -11.59
CA ASN A 121 14.94 -5.20 -11.82
C ASN A 121 15.59 -5.84 -10.57
N ASP A 122 15.14 -5.45 -9.38
CA ASP A 122 15.70 -5.91 -8.10
C ASP A 122 15.13 -7.27 -7.66
N PHE A 123 13.93 -7.65 -8.12
CA PHE A 123 13.28 -8.93 -7.77
C PHE A 123 13.30 -9.92 -8.94
N GLU A 124 13.79 -11.14 -8.66
CA GLU A 124 13.81 -12.26 -9.60
C GLU A 124 12.85 -13.39 -9.18
N GLY A 125 12.45 -14.24 -10.15
CA GLY A 125 11.63 -15.43 -9.95
C GLY A 125 10.13 -15.23 -10.17
N ASP A 126 9.34 -16.24 -9.83
CA ASP A 126 7.87 -16.22 -9.96
C ASP A 126 7.27 -15.05 -9.19
N ASN A 127 6.11 -14.52 -9.60
CA ASN A 127 5.40 -13.42 -8.92
C ASN A 127 6.19 -12.11 -8.69
N ARG A 128 7.29 -11.89 -9.43
CA ARG A 128 8.10 -10.66 -9.35
C ARG A 128 7.26 -9.38 -9.46
N GLU A 129 6.17 -9.41 -10.24
CA GLU A 129 5.29 -8.26 -10.43
C GLU A 129 4.59 -7.85 -9.12
N PHE A 130 4.16 -8.83 -8.32
CA PHE A 130 3.58 -8.57 -7.00
C PHE A 130 4.63 -8.03 -6.03
N ARG A 131 5.83 -8.61 -6.01
CA ARG A 131 6.92 -8.16 -5.14
C ARG A 131 7.37 -6.74 -5.47
N ALA A 132 7.55 -6.45 -6.76
CA ALA A 132 7.90 -5.12 -7.24
C ALA A 132 6.80 -4.09 -6.92
N LEU A 133 5.53 -4.46 -7.09
CA LEU A 133 4.41 -3.58 -6.78
C LEU A 133 4.29 -3.33 -5.27
N ALA A 134 4.42 -4.37 -4.44
CA ALA A 134 4.42 -4.27 -2.99
C ALA A 134 5.51 -3.32 -2.50
N TRP A 135 6.74 -3.51 -2.99
CA TRP A 135 7.87 -2.65 -2.67
C TRP A 135 7.66 -1.19 -3.08
N ALA A 136 7.13 -0.96 -4.29
CA ALA A 136 6.89 0.37 -4.81
C ALA A 136 5.78 1.11 -4.04
N LEU A 137 4.65 0.43 -3.77
CA LEU A 137 3.55 1.00 -2.98
C LEU A 137 3.97 1.28 -1.55
N PHE A 138 4.64 0.34 -0.90
CA PHE A 138 5.19 0.54 0.44
C PHE A 138 6.09 1.77 0.44
N THR A 139 7.05 1.86 -0.48
CA THR A 139 8.02 2.95 -0.52
C THR A 139 7.32 4.31 -0.61
N GLU A 140 6.32 4.45 -1.47
CA GLU A 140 5.55 5.71 -1.57
C GLU A 140 4.75 6.01 -0.30
N LEU A 141 4.03 5.01 0.24
CA LEU A 141 3.17 5.19 1.41
C LEU A 141 3.96 5.42 2.70
N SER A 142 5.06 4.70 2.90
CA SER A 142 5.92 4.80 4.07
C SER A 142 6.58 6.17 4.18
N ASN A 143 6.95 6.78 3.05
CA ASN A 143 7.50 8.15 3.06
C ASN A 143 6.50 9.16 3.65
N GLN A 144 5.21 8.96 3.38
CA GLN A 144 4.15 9.85 3.86
C GLN A 144 3.89 9.63 5.35
N THR A 145 3.93 8.39 5.81
CA THR A 145 3.62 8.06 7.20
C THR A 145 4.80 8.26 8.14
N THR A 146 6.03 8.00 7.68
CA THR A 146 7.27 8.22 8.46
C THR A 146 7.44 9.71 8.79
N ALA A 147 7.17 10.60 7.82
CA ALA A 147 7.25 12.03 8.06
C ALA A 147 6.27 12.50 9.15
N LEU A 148 5.08 11.89 9.19
CA LEU A 148 4.05 12.18 10.19
C LEU A 148 4.40 11.62 11.56
N GLU A 149 4.97 10.41 11.65
CA GLU A 149 5.46 9.85 12.89
C GLU A 149 6.55 10.72 13.52
N ILE A 150 7.57 11.10 12.73
CA ILE A 150 8.67 11.94 13.22
C ILE A 150 8.14 13.29 13.71
N ALA A 151 7.15 13.87 13.03
CA ALA A 151 6.52 15.11 13.46
C ALA A 151 5.73 14.92 14.77
N ALA A 152 4.98 13.84 14.90
CA ALA A 152 4.19 13.52 16.09
C ALA A 152 5.09 13.26 17.32
N GLU A 153 6.18 12.49 17.15
CA GLU A 153 7.16 12.23 18.21
C GLU A 153 7.77 13.54 18.74
N ARG A 154 8.10 14.49 17.85
CA ARG A 154 8.67 15.79 18.25
C ARG A 154 7.68 16.64 19.05
N LEU A 155 6.39 16.55 18.77
CA LEU A 155 5.34 17.30 19.47
C LEU A 155 4.95 16.69 20.83
N GLN A 156 5.31 15.43 21.08
CA GLN A 156 5.08 14.75 22.37
C GLN A 156 6.26 14.89 23.35
N VAL A 157 7.36 15.52 22.92
CA VAL A 157 8.59 15.72 23.72
C VAL A 157 8.63 17.12 24.37
N GLU A 158 7.58 17.93 24.21
CA GLU A 158 7.34 19.20 24.93
C GLU A 158 6.29 19.03 26.03
#